data_AF-A0A7F5RL97-F1
#
_entry.id   AF-A0A7F5RL97-F1
#
_cell.length_a   1.000
_cell.length_b   1.000
_cell.length_c   1.000
_cell.angle_alpha   90.00
_cell.angle_beta   90.00
_cell.angle_gamma   90.00
#
_symmetry.space_group_name_H-M   'P 1'
#
loop_
_entity.id
_entity.type
_entity.pdbx_description
1 polymer ?
#
loop_
_entity_poly.entity_id
_entity_poly.type
_entity_poly.pdbx_seq_one_letter_code
_entity_poly.pdbx_strand_id
1 'polypeptide(L)'
;MQKDPTQSSEREMTYQLILKTKTTVPLHVHYIILKGPFGDMKIKPTIYEFEFNDQENEGPYMPLALPDTAECNRLLAAKTINFRLIMFLASK
;
A
#
# COMPACT_ATOMS: atom_id res chain seq x y z
N MET A 1 28.21 14.22 22.94
CA MET A 1 27.65 15.02 21.83
C MET A 1 26.24 14.53 21.59
N GLN A 2 25.25 15.32 22.00
CA GLN A 2 23.83 15.03 21.89
C GLN A 2 23.45 15.27 20.41
N LYS A 3 23.18 14.19 19.67
CA LYS A 3 22.84 14.24 18.23
C LYS A 3 21.35 14.58 18.13
N ASP A 4 21.00 15.54 17.27
CA ASP A 4 19.71 16.25 17.22
C ASP A 4 18.44 15.41 17.48
N PRO A 5 17.51 15.87 18.35
CA PRO A 5 16.25 15.20 18.65
C PRO A 5 15.23 15.20 17.50
N THR A 6 15.54 15.82 16.35
CA THR A 6 14.68 15.88 15.16
C THR A 6 14.92 14.75 14.16
N GLN A 7 15.84 13.83 14.47
CA GLN A 7 16.21 12.73 13.58
C GLN A 7 15.27 11.50 13.67
N SER A 8 13.96 11.74 13.85
CA SER A 8 12.90 10.76 13.58
C SER A 8 12.03 11.25 12.42
N SER A 9 12.65 11.46 11.25
CA SER A 9 11.97 11.92 10.03
C SER A 9 11.74 10.82 9.01
N GLU A 10 11.73 9.54 9.43
CA GLU A 10 11.28 8.46 8.57
C GLU A 10 9.76 8.51 8.50
N ARG A 11 9.27 9.20 7.46
CA ARG A 11 7.85 9.21 7.12
C ARG A 11 7.58 8.00 6.24
N GLU A 12 6.59 7.22 6.62
CA GLU A 12 6.12 6.07 5.86
C GLU A 12 4.67 6.30 5.41
N MET A 13 4.34 5.83 4.22
CA MET A 13 2.98 5.83 3.71
C MET A 13 2.48 4.39 3.72
N THR A 14 1.38 4.14 4.42
CA THR A 14 0.77 2.81 4.51
C THR A 14 -0.61 2.78 3.87
N TYR A 15 -1.06 1.59 3.51
CA TYR A 15 -2.40 1.34 2.98
C TYR A 15 -2.97 0.05 3.57
N GLN A 16 -4.29 -0.09 3.52
CA GLN A 16 -5.00 -1.27 4.01
C GLN A 16 -6.09 -1.63 3.00
N LEU A 17 -6.29 -2.93 2.75
CA LEU A 17 -7.44 -3.40 1.98
C LEU A 17 -8.59 -3.72 2.93
N ILE A 18 -9.76 -3.14 2.68
CA ILE A 18 -10.96 -3.33 3.49
C ILE A 18 -12.10 -3.78 2.58
N LEU A 19 -12.66 -4.96 2.86
CA LEU A 19 -13.85 -5.46 2.20
C LEU A 19 -15.10 -4.92 2.92
N LYS A 20 -15.81 -4.00 2.26
CA LYS A 20 -16.97 -3.31 2.86
C LYS A 20 -18.16 -4.23 3.15
N THR A 21 -18.22 -5.40 2.53
CA THR A 21 -19.32 -6.36 2.64
C THR A 21 -18.80 -7.67 3.20
N LYS A 22 -19.47 -8.23 4.20
CA LYS A 22 -19.11 -9.55 4.70
C LYS A 22 -19.19 -10.59 3.58
N THR A 23 -18.20 -11.45 3.51
CA THR A 23 -18.20 -12.62 2.62
C THR A 23 -18.61 -13.87 3.39
N THR A 24 -19.32 -14.78 2.73
CA THR A 24 -19.65 -16.12 3.26
C THR A 24 -18.67 -17.20 2.81
N VAL A 25 -17.78 -16.85 1.88
CA VAL A 25 -16.73 -17.74 1.35
C VAL A 25 -15.38 -17.03 1.39
N PRO A 26 -14.26 -17.72 1.65
CA PRO A 26 -12.94 -17.12 1.58
C PRO A 26 -12.66 -16.54 0.18
N LEU A 27 -12.18 -15.29 0.12
CA LEU A 27 -11.80 -14.60 -1.11
C LEU A 27 -10.29 -14.38 -1.13
N HIS A 28 -9.57 -15.24 -1.83
CA HIS A 28 -8.13 -15.13 -1.97
C HIS A 28 -7.77 -14.11 -3.06
N VAL A 29 -7.12 -13.02 -2.68
CA VAL A 29 -6.78 -11.91 -3.59
C VAL A 29 -5.28 -11.75 -3.68
N HIS A 30 -4.77 -11.74 -4.91
CA HIS A 30 -3.42 -11.25 -5.21
C HIS A 30 -3.54 -9.81 -5.67
N TYR A 31 -2.67 -8.93 -5.18
CA TYR A 31 -2.72 -7.53 -5.55
C TYR A 31 -1.33 -6.91 -5.67
N ILE A 32 -1.26 -5.88 -6.51
CA ILE A 32 -0.02 -5.16 -6.80
C ILE A 32 -0.33 -3.67 -7.01
N ILE A 33 0.52 -2.82 -6.43
CA ILE A 33 0.48 -1.38 -6.69
C ILE A 33 1.51 -1.04 -7.76
N LEU A 34 1.08 -0.31 -8.77
CA LEU A 34 1.89 0.18 -9.87
C LEU A 34 1.78 1.70 -9.98
N LYS A 35 2.76 2.31 -10.65
CA LYS A 35 2.69 3.73 -10.99
C LYS A 35 1.43 4.05 -11.83
N GLY A 36 0.85 5.23 -11.59
CA GLY A 36 -0.27 5.75 -12.37
C GLY A 36 0.11 6.02 -13.84
N PRO A 37 -0.88 6.13 -14.75
CA PRO A 37 -0.62 6.60 -16.11
C PRO A 37 -0.09 8.04 -16.06
N PHE A 38 0.96 8.32 -16.84
CA PHE A 38 1.64 9.62 -16.86
C PHE A 38 2.22 10.07 -15.51
N GLY A 39 2.19 9.21 -14.49
CA GLY A 39 2.78 9.46 -13.18
C GLY A 39 4.27 9.13 -13.19
N ASP A 40 5.03 9.94 -12.49
CA ASP A 40 6.47 9.77 -12.25
C ASP A 40 6.76 9.16 -10.86
N MET A 41 5.73 8.64 -10.19
CA MET A 41 5.86 7.93 -8.93
C MET A 41 6.82 6.75 -9.07
N LYS A 42 7.77 6.66 -8.14
CA LYS A 42 8.70 5.55 -8.02
C LYS A 42 8.15 4.56 -7.00
N ILE A 43 7.89 3.35 -7.44
CA ILE A 43 7.46 2.25 -6.57
C ILE A 43 8.18 0.99 -6.99
N LYS A 44 8.51 0.13 -6.02
CA LYS A 44 8.98 -1.23 -6.25
C LYS A 44 7.76 -2.15 -6.33
N PRO A 45 7.35 -2.60 -7.52
CA PRO A 45 6.18 -3.46 -7.67
C PRO A 45 6.39 -4.75 -6.90
N THR A 46 5.47 -5.06 -5.99
CA THR A 46 5.50 -6.26 -5.16
C THR A 46 4.11 -6.87 -5.18
N ILE A 47 4.04 -8.17 -5.45
CA ILE A 47 2.80 -8.93 -5.38
C ILE A 47 2.57 -9.27 -3.91
N TYR A 48 1.38 -8.95 -3.42
CA TYR A 48 0.91 -9.28 -2.09
C TYR A 48 -0.30 -10.19 -2.18
N GLU A 49 -0.51 -10.98 -1.14
CA GLU A 49 -1.60 -11.92 -1.02
C GLU A 49 -2.38 -11.61 0.25
N PHE A 50 -3.71 -11.66 0.17
CA PHE A 50 -4.59 -11.56 1.32
C PHE A 50 -5.85 -12.37 1.10
N GLU A 51 -6.35 -13.03 2.15
CA GLU A 51 -7.59 -13.77 2.12
C GLU A 51 -8.63 -13.06 2.98
N PHE A 52 -9.69 -12.55 2.34
CA PHE A 52 -10.85 -12.08 3.10
C PHE A 52 -11.71 -13.27 3.53
N ASN A 53 -12.15 -13.29 4.77
CA ASN A 53 -13.06 -14.30 5.30
C ASN A 53 -14.11 -13.67 6.24
N ASP A 54 -14.94 -14.49 6.87
CA ASP A 54 -16.03 -14.03 7.73
C ASP A 54 -15.55 -13.35 9.02
N GLN A 55 -14.33 -13.66 9.46
CA GLN A 55 -13.66 -13.08 10.64
C GLN A 55 -12.77 -11.89 10.27
N GLU A 56 -12.11 -11.96 9.12
CA GLU A 56 -11.12 -10.99 8.64
C GLU A 56 -11.59 -10.30 7.35
N ASN A 57 -12.22 -9.13 7.50
CA ASN A 57 -12.63 -8.28 6.37
C ASN A 57 -11.65 -7.10 6.15
N GLU A 58 -10.64 -6.97 6.99
CA GLU A 58 -9.64 -5.91 6.95
C GLU A 58 -8.24 -6.53 6.92
N GLY A 59 -7.47 -6.23 5.88
CA GLY A 59 -6.07 -6.66 5.79
C GLY A 59 -5.17 -5.92 6.78
N PRO A 60 -3.90 -6.32 6.91
CA PRO A 60 -2.93 -5.56 7.69
C PRO A 60 -2.60 -4.21 7.02
N TYR A 61 -2.05 -3.28 7.80
CA TYR A 61 -1.41 -2.08 7.25
C TYR A 61 -0.15 -2.49 6.49
N MET A 62 -0.15 -2.24 5.19
CA MET A 62 0.96 -2.54 4.30
C MET A 62 1.72 -1.26 3.96
N PRO A 63 3.06 -1.28 3.94
CA PRO A 63 3.83 -0.14 3.50
C PRO A 63 3.69 0.02 1.98
N LEU A 64 3.51 1.25 1.52
CA LEU A 64 3.68 1.57 0.11
C LEU A 64 5.17 1.42 -0.21
N ALA A 65 5.52 0.47 -1.07
CA ALA A 65 6.91 0.07 -1.36
C ALA A 65 7.69 1.14 -2.17
N LEU A 66 7.87 2.32 -1.56
CA LEU A 66 8.63 3.44 -2.10
C LEU A 66 10.14 3.16 -1.93
N PRO A 67 10.99 3.63 -2.86
CA PRO A 67 12.42 3.35 -2.84
C PRO A 67 13.17 4.07 -1.70
N ASP A 68 12.69 5.24 -1.28
CA ASP A 68 13.34 6.08 -0.28
C ASP A 68 12.36 7.08 0.37
N THR A 69 12.81 7.73 1.44
CA THR A 69 12.06 8.74 2.18
C THR A 69 11.82 10.03 1.36
N ALA A 70 12.65 10.32 0.36
CA ALA A 70 12.47 11.50 -0.48
C ALA A 70 11.24 11.35 -1.38
N GLU A 71 11.04 10.16 -1.93
CA GLU A 71 9.83 9.80 -2.68
C GLU A 71 8.59 9.85 -1.79
N CYS A 72 8.68 9.33 -0.56
CA CYS A 72 7.57 9.41 0.40
C CYS A 72 7.19 10.86 0.70
N ASN A 73 8.16 11.72 1.01
CA ASN A 73 7.92 13.14 1.24
C ASN A 73 7.33 13.85 0.03
N ARG A 74 7.78 13.50 -1.17
CA ARG A 74 7.25 14.03 -2.42
C ARG A 74 5.77 13.70 -2.60
N LEU A 75 5.39 12.45 -2.35
CA LEU A 75 3.99 12.01 -2.43
C LEU A 75 3.13 12.65 -1.33
N LEU A 76 3.65 12.77 -0.11
CA LEU A 76 2.97 13.44 1.01
C LEU A 76 2.74 14.93 0.75
N ALA A 77 3.65 15.59 0.03
CA ALA A 77 3.50 17.00 -0.37
C ALA A 77 2.63 17.20 -1.61
N ALA A 78 2.33 16.13 -2.36
CA ALA A 78 1.55 16.22 -3.59
C ALA A 78 0.07 16.47 -3.30
N LYS A 79 -0.58 17.32 -4.10
CA LYS A 79 -2.03 17.53 -4.04
C LYS A 79 -2.83 16.26 -4.35
N THR A 80 -2.27 15.39 -5.18
CA THR A 80 -2.89 14.14 -5.63
C THR A 80 -1.82 13.06 -5.76
N ILE A 81 -2.11 11.86 -5.28
CA ILE A 81 -1.26 10.68 -5.43
C ILE A 81 -1.93 9.74 -6.43
N ASN A 82 -1.30 9.52 -7.58
CA ASN A 82 -1.85 8.71 -8.66
C ASN A 82 -1.10 7.37 -8.75
N PHE A 83 -1.78 6.29 -8.41
CA PHE A 83 -1.28 4.92 -8.57
C PHE A 83 -2.38 4.01 -9.12
N ARG A 84 -1.99 2.82 -9.59
CA ARG A 84 -2.92 1.76 -9.97
C ARG A 84 -2.83 0.66 -8.93
N LEU A 85 -3.97 0.28 -8.38
CA LEU A 85 -4.12 -0.98 -7.65
C LEU A 85 -4.72 -2.00 -8.62
N ILE A 86 -3.98 -3.06 -8.91
CA ILE A 86 -4.49 -4.19 -9.70
C ILE A 86 -4.71 -5.34 -8.74
N MET A 87 -5.91 -5.94 -8.80
CA MET A 87 -6.31 -7.05 -7.95
C MET A 87 -6.80 -8.20 -8.81
N PHE A 88 -6.40 -9.40 -8.43
CA PHE A 88 -6.81 -10.65 -9.04
C PHE A 88 -7.48 -11.49 -7.97
N LEU A 89 -8.73 -11.87 -8.20
CA LEU A 89 -9.38 -12.90 -7.41
C LEU A 89 -8.81 -14.25 -7.87
N ALA A 90 -8.02 -14.89 -7.04
CA ALA A 90 -7.47 -16.20 -7.35
C ALA A 90 -8.56 -17.25 -7.23
N SER A 91 -8.81 -17.95 -8.33
CA SER A 91 -9.57 -19.21 -8.33
C SER A 91 -8.60 -20.35 -8.09
N LYS A 92 -9.04 -21.36 -7.33
CA LYS A 92 -8.39 -22.68 -7.36
C LYS A 92 -8.56 -23.34 -8.71
#